data_AF-A0A2E1TIA0-F1
#
_entry.id   AF-A0A2E1TIA0-F1
#
_cell.length_a   1.000
_cell.length_b   1.000
_cell.length_c   1.000
_cell.angle_alpha   90.00
_cell.angle_beta   90.00
_cell.angle_gamma   90.00
#
_symmetry.space_group_name_H-M   'P 1'
#
loop_
_entity.id
_entity.type
_entity.pdbx_description
1 polymer ?
#
loop_
_entity_poly.entity_id
_entity_poly.type
_entity_poly.pdbx_seq_one_letter_code
_entity_poly.pdbx_strand_id
1 'polypeptide(L)'
;MTFIDYIVIFTMAISVFFSLLRGFVKEILSLLAWAGAIYSAIIWAPVIERQVPENISNPGVRYALAFVIILVFTVFIFSFIAGQMSRIVRSSGLSGTDRLLGIFFGFARGLLILAIGSLLVSFTPFVLEDYWVDAYFRSELESVALWFSWIPLEFGKSDFVN
;
A
#
# COMPACT_ATOMS: atom_id res chain seq x y z
N MET A 1 19.85 -2.18 18.60
CA MET A 1 19.29 -1.32 17.54
C MET A 1 19.96 -1.71 16.24
N THR A 2 19.27 -2.47 15.42
CA THR A 2 19.76 -2.98 14.14
C THR A 2 19.26 -2.10 12.99
N PHE A 3 19.68 -2.37 11.75
CA PHE A 3 19.15 -1.62 10.61
C PHE A 3 17.63 -1.80 10.43
N ILE A 4 17.05 -2.90 10.91
CA ILE A 4 15.60 -3.15 10.91
C ILE A 4 14.88 -2.09 11.75
N ASP A 5 15.43 -1.73 12.91
CA ASP A 5 14.84 -0.71 13.77
C ASP A 5 14.78 0.66 13.07
N TYR A 6 15.83 1.00 12.32
CA TYR A 6 15.84 2.22 11.51
C TYR A 6 14.81 2.16 10.37
N ILE A 7 14.59 1.01 9.72
CA ILE A 7 13.55 0.83 8.70
C ILE A 7 12.16 1.02 9.32
N VAL A 8 11.90 0.45 10.50
CA VAL A 8 10.63 0.60 11.23
C VAL A 8 10.35 2.07 11.53
N ILE A 9 11.30 2.74 12.18
CA ILE A 9 11.17 4.16 12.55
C ILE A 9 10.99 5.02 11.31
N PHE A 10 11.78 4.80 10.27
CA PHE A 10 11.73 5.57 9.03
C PHE A 10 10.38 5.39 8.31
N THR A 11 9.90 4.15 8.19
CA THR A 11 8.61 3.85 7.54
C THR A 11 7.45 4.50 8.30
N MET A 12 7.45 4.39 9.63
CA MET A 12 6.42 5.02 10.47
C MET A 12 6.47 6.54 10.37
N ALA A 13 7.66 7.14 10.50
CA ALA A 13 7.85 8.58 10.44
C ALA A 13 7.41 9.15 9.09
N ILE A 14 7.86 8.53 7.99
CA ILE A 14 7.47 8.93 6.63
C ILE A 14 5.97 8.78 6.44
N SER A 15 5.39 7.67 6.89
CA SER A 15 3.98 7.43 6.69
C SER A 15 3.15 8.49 7.41
N VAL A 16 3.40 8.72 8.69
CA VAL A 16 2.71 9.77 9.47
C VAL A 16 2.96 11.16 8.89
N PHE A 17 4.21 11.47 8.52
CA PHE A 17 4.59 12.79 8.01
C PHE A 17 3.86 13.12 6.70
N PHE A 18 3.85 12.21 5.73
CA PHE A 18 3.12 12.45 4.47
C PHE A 18 1.61 12.58 4.70
N SER A 19 1.03 11.79 5.60
CA SER A 19 -0.40 11.86 5.92
C SER A 19 -0.76 13.15 6.66
N LEU A 20 0.13 13.67 7.51
CA LEU A 20 0.00 14.98 8.16
C LEU A 20 0.00 16.12 7.13
N LEU A 21 0.89 16.06 6.13
CA LEU A 21 0.97 17.10 5.09
C LEU A 21 -0.23 17.09 4.14
N ARG A 22 -0.67 15.88 3.75
CA ARG A 22 -1.73 15.67 2.75
C ARG A 22 -3.13 15.79 3.34
N GLY A 23 -3.32 15.30 4.57
CA GLY A 23 -4.61 15.17 5.23
C GLY A 23 -5.31 13.85 4.91
N PHE A 24 -6.16 13.40 5.84
CA PHE A 24 -6.91 12.15 5.78
C PHE A 24 -7.74 11.98 4.50
N VAL A 25 -8.52 13.01 4.15
CA VAL A 25 -9.43 12.95 2.99
C VAL A 25 -8.65 12.70 1.70
N LYS A 26 -7.50 13.37 1.55
CA LYS A 26 -6.62 13.17 0.39
C LYS A 26 -6.10 11.73 0.34
N GLU A 27 -5.72 11.16 1.49
CA GLU A 27 -5.18 9.80 1.54
C GLU A 27 -6.24 8.74 1.23
N ILE A 28 -7.42 8.81 1.84
CA ILE A 28 -8.52 7.87 1.55
C ILE A 28 -8.94 7.95 0.10
N LEU A 29 -9.13 9.16 -0.43
CA LEU A 29 -9.53 9.31 -1.83
C LEU A 29 -8.44 8.82 -2.79
N SER A 30 -7.16 8.91 -2.41
CA SER A 30 -6.07 8.30 -3.18
C SER A 30 -6.14 6.78 -3.17
N LEU A 31 -6.46 6.14 -2.05
CA LEU A 31 -6.66 4.69 -2.01
C LEU A 31 -7.86 4.26 -2.84
N LEU A 32 -8.98 4.98 -2.73
CA LEU A 32 -10.17 4.73 -3.54
C LEU A 32 -9.90 4.94 -5.03
N ALA A 33 -9.06 5.92 -5.39
CA ALA A 33 -8.62 6.14 -6.77
C ALA A 33 -7.90 4.92 -7.33
N TRP A 34 -6.94 4.37 -6.58
CA TRP A 34 -6.21 3.16 -6.98
C TRP A 34 -7.12 1.94 -7.05
N ALA A 35 -7.96 1.70 -6.04
CA ALA A 35 -8.90 0.58 -6.02
C ALA A 35 -9.89 0.66 -7.19
N GLY A 36 -10.49 1.83 -7.42
CA GLY A 36 -11.41 2.08 -8.53
C GLY A 36 -10.74 1.96 -9.90
N ALA A 37 -9.47 2.38 -10.03
CA ALA A 37 -8.71 2.24 -11.26
C ALA A 37 -8.36 0.78 -11.57
N ILE A 38 -7.92 0.00 -10.58
CA ILE A 38 -7.66 -1.43 -10.75
C ILE A 38 -8.95 -2.15 -11.14
N TYR A 39 -10.05 -1.89 -10.42
CA TYR A 39 -11.36 -2.46 -10.73
C TYR A 39 -11.81 -2.13 -12.16
N SER A 40 -11.65 -0.87 -12.57
CA SER A 40 -11.98 -0.43 -13.92
C SER A 40 -11.08 -1.10 -14.97
N ALA A 41 -9.78 -1.19 -14.71
CA ALA A 41 -8.84 -1.83 -15.63
C ALA A 41 -9.14 -3.32 -15.82
N ILE A 42 -9.50 -4.05 -14.76
CA ILE A 42 -9.90 -5.47 -14.85
C ILE A 42 -11.12 -5.65 -15.76
N ILE A 43 -12.14 -4.79 -15.61
CA ILE A 43 -13.40 -4.89 -16.35
C ILE A 43 -13.25 -4.46 -17.82
N TRP A 44 -12.55 -3.35 -18.06
CA TRP A 44 -12.54 -2.68 -19.35
C TRP A 44 -11.34 -3.06 -20.23
N ALA A 45 -10.25 -3.61 -19.68
CA ALA A 45 -9.09 -4.01 -20.48
C ALA A 45 -9.42 -5.00 -21.61
N PRO A 46 -10.26 -6.04 -21.42
CA PRO A 46 -10.65 -6.93 -22.53
C PRO A 46 -11.38 -6.22 -23.68
N VAL A 47 -12.10 -5.14 -23.36
CA VAL A 47 -12.84 -4.36 -24.36
C VAL A 47 -11.89 -3.48 -25.17
N ILE A 48 -10.98 -2.78 -24.48
CA ILE A 48 -10.02 -1.85 -25.08
C ILE A 48 -8.88 -2.57 -25.80
N GLU A 49 -8.51 -3.77 -25.38
CA GLU A 49 -7.49 -4.59 -26.05
C GLU A 49 -7.77 -4.75 -27.55
N ARG A 50 -9.05 -4.91 -27.92
CA ARG A 50 -9.48 -5.04 -29.33
C ARG A 50 -9.20 -3.81 -30.19
N GLN A 51 -9.02 -2.65 -29.57
CA GLN A 51 -8.68 -1.40 -30.25
C GLN A 51 -7.16 -1.18 -30.35
N VAL A 52 -6.36 -1.94 -29.61
CA VAL A 52 -4.90 -1.90 -29.70
C VAL A 52 -4.47 -2.47 -31.06
N PRO A 53 -3.60 -1.78 -31.82
CA PRO A 53 -3.20 -2.20 -33.16
C PRO A 53 -2.68 -3.64 -33.23
N GLU A 54 -3.11 -4.36 -34.26
CA GLU A 54 -2.72 -5.77 -34.49
C GLU A 54 -1.23 -5.97 -34.77
N ASN A 55 -0.50 -4.89 -35.09
CA ASN A 55 0.96 -4.92 -35.22
C ASN A 55 1.67 -5.39 -33.93
N ILE A 56 0.99 -5.31 -32.78
CA ILE A 56 1.42 -5.94 -31.53
C ILE A 56 0.88 -7.37 -31.53
N SER A 57 1.71 -8.29 -32.02
CA SER A 57 1.33 -9.69 -32.24
C SER A 57 1.06 -10.48 -30.96
N ASN A 58 1.61 -10.06 -29.82
CA ASN A 58 1.42 -10.74 -28.54
C ASN A 58 0.13 -10.25 -27.84
N PRO A 59 -0.90 -11.12 -27.68
CA PRO A 59 -2.16 -10.74 -27.04
C PRO A 59 -1.97 -10.29 -25.58
N GLY A 60 -1.07 -10.93 -24.84
CA GLY A 60 -0.75 -10.54 -23.46
C GLY A 60 -0.20 -9.12 -23.36
N VAL A 61 0.61 -8.69 -24.33
CA VAL A 61 1.12 -7.31 -24.40
C VAL A 61 0.00 -6.32 -24.73
N ARG A 62 -0.92 -6.67 -25.64
CA ARG A 62 -2.08 -5.82 -25.95
C ARG A 62 -2.99 -5.65 -24.73
N TYR A 63 -3.29 -6.74 -24.02
CA TYR A 63 -4.06 -6.69 -22.78
C TYR A 63 -3.38 -5.83 -21.73
N ALA A 64 -2.07 -6.03 -21.50
CA ALA A 64 -1.31 -5.24 -20.54
C ALA A 64 -1.32 -3.74 -20.89
N LEU A 65 -1.18 -3.39 -22.17
CA LEU A 65 -1.29 -2.00 -22.63
C LEU A 65 -2.68 -1.41 -22.37
N ALA A 66 -3.75 -2.13 -22.74
CA ALA A 66 -5.12 -1.69 -22.49
C ALA A 66 -5.37 -1.48 -20.98
N PHE A 67 -4.91 -2.43 -20.15
CA PHE A 67 -4.98 -2.34 -18.70
C PHE A 67 -4.28 -1.10 -18.16
N VAL A 68 -3.03 -0.86 -18.56
CA VAL A 68 -2.25 0.31 -18.12
C VAL A 68 -2.90 1.61 -18.56
N ILE A 69 -3.41 1.69 -19.79
CA ILE A 69 -4.10 2.88 -20.32
C ILE A 69 -5.32 3.20 -19.44
N ILE A 70 -6.18 2.22 -19.18
CA ILE A 70 -7.38 2.42 -18.36
C ILE A 70 -6.99 2.79 -16.92
N LEU A 71 -6.01 2.10 -16.35
CA LEU A 71 -5.55 2.35 -15.00
C LEU A 71 -5.05 3.79 -14.85
N VAL A 72 -4.14 4.24 -15.72
CA VAL A 72 -3.59 5.60 -15.68
C VAL A 72 -4.68 6.65 -15.88
N PHE A 73 -5.55 6.46 -16.87
CA PHE A 73 -6.65 7.38 -17.14
C PHE A 73 -7.60 7.50 -15.95
N THR A 74 -7.95 6.37 -15.34
CA THR A 74 -8.86 6.33 -14.18
C THR A 74 -8.20 6.93 -12.95
N VAL A 75 -6.96 6.57 -12.63
CA VAL A 75 -6.20 7.19 -11.53
C VAL A 75 -6.14 8.70 -11.71
N PHE A 76 -5.91 9.19 -12.93
CA PHE A 76 -5.88 10.62 -13.22
C PHE A 76 -7.21 11.31 -12.87
N ILE A 77 -8.34 10.77 -13.34
CA ILE A 77 -9.67 11.32 -13.06
C ILE A 77 -9.97 11.34 -11.56
N PHE A 78 -9.77 10.21 -10.88
CA PHE A 78 -10.05 10.11 -9.45
C PHE A 78 -9.10 11.01 -8.63
N SER A 79 -7.83 11.11 -9.01
CA SER A 79 -6.87 12.00 -8.35
C SER A 79 -7.23 13.48 -8.52
N PHE A 80 -7.76 13.84 -9.68
CA PHE A 80 -8.28 15.18 -9.92
C PHE A 80 -9.46 15.48 -8.99
N ILE A 81 -10.45 14.58 -8.91
CA ILE A 81 -11.60 14.69 -7.99
C ILE A 81 -11.12 14.79 -6.53
N ALA A 82 -10.17 13.95 -6.13
CA ALA A 82 -9.57 13.98 -4.80
C ALA A 82 -8.89 15.33 -4.48
N GLY A 83 -8.25 15.93 -5.48
CA GLY A 83 -7.70 17.29 -5.38
C GLY A 83 -8.77 18.33 -5.07
N GLN A 84 -9.90 18.28 -5.78
CA GLN A 84 -11.01 19.20 -5.57
C GLN A 84 -11.65 19.01 -4.19
N MET A 85 -11.87 17.77 -3.76
CA MET A 85 -12.42 17.48 -2.43
C MET A 85 -11.49 17.98 -1.31
N SER A 86 -10.18 17.80 -1.45
CA SER A 86 -9.20 18.34 -0.50
C SER A 86 -9.25 19.86 -0.41
N ARG A 87 -9.54 20.58 -1.51
CA ARG A 87 -9.74 22.04 -1.49
C ARG A 87 -10.99 22.42 -0.69
N ILE A 88 -12.09 21.68 -0.84
CA ILE A 88 -13.34 21.91 -0.10
C ILE A 88 -13.10 21.79 1.41
N VAL A 89 -12.41 20.73 1.84
CA VAL A 89 -12.06 20.50 3.26
C VAL A 89 -11.18 21.62 3.81
N ARG A 90 -10.26 22.16 3.00
CA ARG A 90 -9.42 23.29 3.41
C ARG A 90 -10.24 24.57 3.55
N SER A 91 -11.22 24.81 2.67
CA SER A 91 -12.10 25.98 2.75
C SER A 91 -13.15 25.91 3.86
N SER A 92 -13.52 24.72 4.33
CA SER A 92 -14.53 24.55 5.39
C SER A 92 -14.02 24.80 6.81
N GLY A 93 -12.73 25.13 6.97
CA GLY A 93 -12.09 25.30 8.28
C GLY A 93 -11.75 23.98 8.98
N LEU A 94 -12.11 22.83 8.41
CA LEU A 94 -11.86 21.49 8.98
C LEU A 94 -10.44 20.96 8.71
N SER A 95 -9.54 21.79 8.17
CA SER A 95 -8.17 21.37 7.84
C SER A 95 -7.38 20.87 9.06
N GLY A 96 -7.69 21.33 10.27
CA GLY A 96 -7.03 20.83 11.49
C GLY A 96 -7.42 19.38 11.77
N THR A 97 -8.72 19.09 11.82
CA THR A 97 -9.26 17.75 12.01
C THR A 97 -8.83 16.78 10.92
N ASP A 98 -8.85 17.20 9.66
CA ASP A 98 -8.38 16.40 8.52
C ASP A 98 -6.91 15.97 8.65
N ARG A 99 -6.05 16.85 9.16
CA ARG A 99 -4.63 16.55 9.43
C ARG A 99 -4.45 15.62 10.63
N LEU A 100 -5.22 15.81 11.70
CA LEU A 100 -5.19 14.94 12.87
C LEU A 100 -5.62 13.50 12.52
N LEU A 101 -6.74 13.36 11.79
CA LEU A 101 -7.16 12.06 11.25
C LEU A 101 -6.10 11.49 10.29
N GLY A 102 -5.41 12.36 9.55
CA GLY A 102 -4.30 11.99 8.69
C GLY A 102 -3.16 11.33 9.46
N ILE A 103 -2.80 11.83 10.65
CA ILE A 103 -1.77 11.20 11.51
C ILE A 103 -2.17 9.77 11.87
N PHE A 104 -3.39 9.55 12.37
CA PHE A 104 -3.87 8.21 12.75
C PHE A 104 -3.90 7.26 11.56
N PHE A 105 -4.36 7.74 10.41
CA PHE A 105 -4.38 6.96 9.19
C PHE A 105 -2.96 6.64 8.70
N GLY A 106 -2.04 7.61 8.73
CA GLY A 106 -0.64 7.40 8.38
C GLY A 106 0.06 6.41 9.31
N PHE A 107 -0.25 6.46 10.60
CA PHE A 107 0.21 5.48 11.57
C PHE A 107 -0.31 4.08 11.23
N ALA A 108 -1.62 3.94 11.00
CA ALA A 108 -2.23 2.66 10.61
C ALA A 108 -1.64 2.11 9.29
N ARG A 109 -1.42 2.98 8.29
CA ARG A 109 -0.76 2.61 7.03
C ARG A 109 0.69 2.17 7.26
N GLY A 110 1.42 2.86 8.12
CA GLY A 110 2.80 2.50 8.47
C GLY A 110 2.86 1.11 9.11
N LEU A 111 1.96 0.83 10.07
CA LEU A 111 1.81 -0.49 10.65
C LEU A 111 1.46 -1.55 9.61
N LEU A 112 0.53 -1.26 8.69
CA LEU A 112 0.15 -2.18 7.62
C LEU A 112 1.34 -2.50 6.69
N ILE A 113 2.14 -1.49 6.32
CA ILE A 113 3.34 -1.69 5.48
C ILE A 113 4.35 -2.58 6.21
N LEU A 114 4.60 -2.31 7.49
CA LEU A 114 5.51 -3.10 8.30
C LEU A 114 4.99 -4.53 8.54
N ALA A 115 3.68 -4.70 8.69
CA ALA A 115 3.03 -5.99 8.79
C ALA A 115 3.31 -6.86 7.55
N ILE A 116 3.03 -6.29 6.38
CA ILE A 116 3.25 -6.96 5.10
C ILE A 116 4.74 -7.25 4.91
N GLY A 117 5.62 -6.29 5.24
CA GLY A 117 7.07 -6.49 5.19
C GLY A 117 7.55 -7.62 6.09
N SER A 118 7.08 -7.66 7.34
CA SER A 118 7.41 -8.73 8.28
C SER A 118 6.90 -10.09 7.78
N LEU A 119 5.68 -10.13 7.24
CA LEU A 119 5.12 -11.35 6.66
C LEU A 119 5.96 -11.86 5.48
N LEU A 120 6.41 -10.95 4.60
CA LEU A 120 7.29 -11.30 3.48
C LEU A 120 8.64 -11.82 3.97
N VAL A 121 9.22 -11.19 4.99
CA VAL A 121 10.47 -11.64 5.63
C VAL A 121 10.31 -13.04 6.21
N SER A 122 9.17 -13.36 6.85
CA SER A 122 8.88 -14.69 7.39
C SER A 122 8.89 -15.82 6.36
N PHE A 123 8.75 -15.51 5.07
CA PHE A 123 8.87 -16.49 3.97
C PHE A 123 10.30 -16.64 3.43
N THR A 124 11.29 -16.02 4.07
CA THR A 124 12.68 -16.02 3.62
C THR A 124 13.63 -16.40 4.75
N PRO A 125 14.86 -16.90 4.45
CA PRO A 125 15.87 -17.19 5.46
C PRO A 125 16.34 -15.98 6.28
N PHE A 126 15.93 -14.77 5.88
CA PHE A 126 16.28 -13.50 6.52
C PHE A 126 15.88 -13.42 8.00
N VAL A 127 14.95 -14.27 8.46
CA VAL A 127 14.56 -14.38 9.88
C VAL A 127 15.69 -14.91 10.77
N LEU A 128 16.64 -15.66 10.20
CA LEU A 128 17.75 -16.27 10.94
C LEU A 128 18.95 -15.34 11.13
N GLU A 129 18.93 -14.18 10.49
CA GLU A 129 20.06 -13.26 10.45
C GLU A 129 20.14 -12.41 11.72
N ASP A 130 21.35 -12.13 12.19
CA ASP A 130 21.60 -11.42 13.45
C ASP A 130 20.87 -10.07 13.53
N TYR A 131 20.80 -9.35 12.41
CA TYR A 131 20.11 -8.06 12.35
C TYR A 131 18.58 -8.15 12.50
N TRP A 132 17.98 -9.30 12.24
CA TRP A 132 16.56 -9.56 12.50
C TRP A 132 16.35 -10.04 13.93
N VAL A 133 17.18 -10.99 14.38
CA VAL A 133 17.12 -11.58 15.72
C VAL A 133 17.31 -10.51 16.81
N ASP A 134 18.29 -9.63 16.64
CA ASP A 134 18.65 -8.58 17.60
C ASP A 134 17.83 -7.28 17.44
N ALA A 135 16.85 -7.25 16.52
CA ALA A 135 16.02 -6.07 16.30
C ALA A 135 15.13 -5.81 17.51
N TYR A 136 15.09 -4.56 17.96
CA TYR A 136 14.27 -4.16 19.11
C TYR A 136 12.78 -4.32 18.83
N PHE A 137 12.33 -3.93 17.63
CA PHE A 137 10.91 -4.01 17.24
C PHE A 137 10.49 -5.40 16.74
N ARG A 138 11.33 -6.42 16.89
CA ARG A 138 11.07 -7.77 16.37
C ARG A 138 9.76 -8.33 16.91
N SER A 139 9.56 -8.27 18.23
CA SER A 139 8.37 -8.82 18.88
C SER A 139 7.08 -8.16 18.39
N GLU A 140 7.10 -6.85 18.17
CA GLU A 140 5.97 -6.09 17.64
C GLU A 140 5.71 -6.45 16.16
N LEU A 141 6.75 -6.57 15.34
CA LEU A 141 6.62 -6.98 13.93
C LEU A 141 6.03 -8.39 13.81
N GLU A 142 6.51 -9.33 14.61
CA GLU A 142 5.98 -10.70 14.68
C GLU A 142 4.52 -10.71 15.19
N SER A 143 4.20 -9.90 16.21
CA SER A 143 2.83 -9.77 16.73
C SER A 143 1.84 -9.26 15.69
N VAL A 144 2.27 -8.31 14.86
CA VAL A 144 1.44 -7.77 13.77
C VAL A 144 1.33 -8.78 12.62
N ALA A 145 2.35 -9.59 12.36
CA ALA A 145 2.27 -10.69 11.39
C ALA A 145 1.23 -11.76 11.80
N LEU A 146 1.06 -12.02 13.11
CA LEU A 146 0.03 -12.94 13.62
C LEU A 146 -1.40 -12.51 13.28
N TRP A 147 -1.66 -11.21 13.04
CA TRP A 147 -2.98 -10.75 12.58
C TRP A 147 -3.37 -11.34 11.22
N PHE A 148 -2.40 -11.81 10.45
CA PHE A 148 -2.57 -12.47 9.17
C PHE A 148 -2.48 -14.00 9.26
N SER A 149 -2.55 -14.58 10.46
CA SER A 149 -2.52 -16.03 10.71
C SER A 149 -3.69 -16.81 10.08
N TRP A 150 -4.74 -16.11 9.65
CA TRP A 150 -5.86 -16.67 8.89
C TRP A 150 -5.52 -16.93 7.41
N ILE A 151 -4.44 -16.33 6.89
CA ILE A 151 -3.83 -16.76 5.63
C ILE A 151 -3.21 -18.13 5.91
N PRO A 152 -3.49 -19.19 5.12
CA PRO A 152 -2.88 -20.50 5.31
C PRO A 152 -1.35 -20.42 5.15
N LEU A 153 -0.65 -20.11 6.23
CA LEU A 153 0.79 -20.00 6.30
C LEU A 153 1.42 -21.39 6.48
N GLU A 154 1.07 -22.34 5.59
CA GLU A 154 1.72 -23.66 5.52
C GLU A 154 3.22 -23.56 5.17
N PHE A 155 3.72 -22.35 4.85
CA PHE A 155 5.11 -22.09 4.48
C PHE A 155 5.97 -21.41 5.57
N GLY A 156 5.47 -21.25 6.80
CA GLY A 156 6.22 -20.60 7.88
C GLY A 156 6.23 -21.35 9.22
N LYS A 157 5.67 -22.55 9.28
CA LYS A 157 5.47 -23.30 10.55
C LYS A 157 6.50 -24.38 10.84
N SER A 158 7.59 -24.54 10.08
CA SER A 158 8.47 -25.69 10.31
C SER A 158 9.39 -25.57 11.54
N ASP A 159 9.82 -24.38 11.99
CA ASP A 159 10.98 -24.37 12.93
C ASP A 159 10.96 -23.33 14.06
N PHE A 160 9.81 -22.76 14.45
CA PHE A 160 9.76 -21.75 15.53
C PHE A 160 9.63 -22.31 16.95
N VAL A 161 9.64 -23.64 17.14
CA VAL A 161 9.72 -24.27 18.47
C VAL A 161 10.54 -25.56 18.37
N ASN A 162 11.83 -25.46 18.69
CA ASN A 162 12.57 -26.47 19.44
C ASN A 162 13.49 -25.76 20.42
#